data_AF-A0A652K4X8-F1
#
_entry.id   AF-A0A652K4X8-F1
#
_cell.length_a   1.000
_cell.length_b   1.000
_cell.length_c   1.000
_cell.angle_alpha   90.00
_cell.angle_beta   90.00
_cell.angle_gamma   90.00
#
_symmetry.space_group_name_H-M   'P 1'
#
loop_
_entity.id
_entity.type
_entity.pdbx_description
1 polymer ?
#
loop_
_entity_poly.entity_id
_entity_poly.type
_entity_poly.pdbx_seq_one_letter_code
_entity_poly.pdbx_strand_id
1 'polypeptide(L)' 'MDASEVSSLHDAMRQYGIPGNLTPKDPRNQAGPWQVVDDAGQDITEVTLAAAAAALRRQPQRGFVIAR' A
#
# COMPACT_ATOMS: atom_id res chain seq x y z
N MET A 1 -4.01 -10.42 -0.51
CA MET A 1 -3.04 -9.48 -1.08
C MET A 1 -1.80 -10.28 -1.39
N ASP A 2 -1.44 -10.34 -2.66
CA ASP A 2 -0.38 -11.22 -3.15
C ASP A 2 0.98 -10.50 -3.16
N ALA A 3 2.06 -11.25 -3.35
CA ALA A 3 3.43 -10.71 -3.27
C ALA A 3 3.69 -9.51 -4.21
N SER A 4 3.08 -9.49 -5.40
CA SER A 4 3.19 -8.37 -6.33
C SER A 4 2.48 -7.11 -5.83
N GLU A 5 1.29 -7.26 -5.23
CA GLU A 5 0.53 -6.15 -4.64
C GLU A 5 1.26 -5.57 -3.42
N VAL A 6 1.92 -6.42 -2.63
CA VAL A 6 2.73 -6.03 -1.46
C VAL A 6 3.84 -5.08 -1.84
N SER A 7 4.56 -5.35 -2.93
CA SER A 7 5.64 -4.46 -3.40
C SER A 7 5.10 -3.10 -3.80
N SER A 8 4.01 -3.04 -4.57
CA SER A 8 3.39 -1.77 -4.96
C SER A 8 2.83 -0.99 -3.76
N LEU A 9 2.25 -1.70 -2.79
CA LEU A 9 1.76 -1.08 -1.56
C LEU A 9 2.91 -0.57 -0.69
N HIS A 10 4.01 -1.31 -0.58
CA HIS A 10 5.20 -0.88 0.16
C HIS A 10 5.76 0.43 -0.40
N ASP A 11 5.89 0.53 -1.73
CA ASP A 11 6.34 1.74 -2.39
C ASP A 11 5.38 2.91 -2.16
N ALA A 12 4.07 2.67 -2.25
CA ALA A 12 3.06 3.69 -1.95
C ALA A 12 3.11 4.14 -0.49
N MET A 13 3.27 3.21 0.47
CA MET A 13 3.40 3.53 1.89
C MET A 13 4.61 4.41 2.14
N ARG A 14 5.75 4.10 1.52
CA ARG A 14 6.97 4.90 1.62
C ARG A 14 6.84 6.26 0.93
N GLN A 15 6.21 6.31 -0.24
CA GLN A 15 6.06 7.53 -1.02
C GLN A 15 5.10 8.53 -0.36
N TYR A 16 4.01 8.03 0.23
CA TYR A 16 2.95 8.86 0.81
C TYR A 16 2.99 8.93 2.34
N GLY A 17 3.96 8.28 2.98
CA GLY A 17 4.10 8.26 4.44
C GLY A 17 2.96 7.54 5.16
N ILE A 18 2.43 6.47 4.57
CA ILE A 18 1.34 5.70 5.17
C ILE A 18 1.93 4.72 6.19
N PRO A 19 1.53 4.77 7.46
CA PRO A 19 2.05 3.89 8.50
C PRO A 19 1.54 2.44 8.32
N GLY A 20 2.36 1.49 8.75
CA GLY A 20 2.04 0.06 8.75
C GLY A 20 3.25 -0.81 8.43
N ASN A 21 3.20 -2.07 8.84
CA ASN A 21 4.22 -3.08 8.59
C ASN A 21 3.63 -4.23 7.77
N LEU A 22 4.33 -4.63 6.71
CA LEU A 22 3.90 -5.71 5.84
C LEU A 22 4.34 -7.04 6.40
N THR A 23 3.39 -7.91 6.67
CA THR A 23 3.63 -9.23 7.25
C THR A 23 2.88 -10.31 6.46
N PRO A 24 3.47 -11.50 6.27
CA PRO A 24 2.74 -12.62 5.72
C PRO A 24 1.68 -13.08 6.73
N LYS A 25 0.46 -13.40 6.27
CA LYS A 25 -0.62 -13.92 7.14
C LYS A 25 -0.23 -15.23 7.81
N ASP A 26 0.54 -16.06 7.09
CA ASP A 26 1.13 -17.27 7.63
C ASP A 26 2.67 -17.12 7.62
N PRO A 27 3.32 -17.04 8.79
CA PRO A 27 4.78 -16.96 8.89
C PRO A 27 5.52 -18.14 8.22
N ARG A 28 4.85 -19.28 8.05
CA ARG A 28 5.40 -20.48 7.40
C ARG A 28 5.25 -20.45 5.89
N ASN A 29 4.47 -19.51 5.35
CA ASN A 29 4.21 -19.38 3.92
C ASN A 29 4.41 -17.93 3.45
N GLN A 30 5.66 -17.56 3.17
CA GLN A 30 6.03 -16.23 2.66
C GLN A 30 5.50 -15.94 1.25
N ALA A 31 5.14 -16.99 0.48
CA ALA A 31 4.48 -16.86 -0.81
C ALA A 31 2.95 -16.75 -0.69
N GLY A 32 2.41 -16.91 0.52
CA GLY A 32 1.00 -16.82 0.82
C GLY A 32 0.49 -15.39 0.88
N PRO A 33 -0.78 -15.19 1.28
CA PRO A 33 -1.38 -13.87 1.38
C PRO A 33 -0.69 -13.03 2.46
N TRP A 34 -0.56 -11.74 2.18
CA TRP A 34 0.01 -10.75 3.07
C TRP A 34 -1.05 -9.83 3.68
N GLN A 35 -0.68 -9.19 4.78
CA GLN A 35 -1.47 -8.21 5.50
C GLN A 35 -0.59 -7.05 5.98
N VAL A 36 -1.20 -5.91 6.25
CA VAL A 36 -0.57 -4.76 6.90
C VAL A 36 -0.99 -4.75 8.36
N VAL A 37 -0.02 -4.68 9.27
CA VAL A 37 -0.28 -4.53 10.71
C VAL A 37 0.25 -3.19 11.22
N ASP A 38 -0.41 -2.61 12.22
CA ASP A 38 0.12 -1.43 12.92
C ASP A 38 1.17 -1.81 13.98
N ASP A 39 1.70 -0.82 14.70
CA ASP A 39 2.66 -1.04 15.80
C ASP A 39 2.08 -1.85 16.97
N ALA A 40 0.75 -1.93 17.10
CA ALA A 40 0.06 -2.76 18.08
C ALA A 40 -0.20 -4.20 17.56
N GLY A 41 0.17 -4.50 16.31
CA GLY A 41 -0.05 -5.78 15.66
C GLY A 41 -1.47 -5.98 15.13
N GLN A 42 -2.27 -4.91 15.03
CA GLN A 42 -3.63 -4.97 14.52
C GLN A 42 -3.64 -4.93 12.99
N ASP A 43 -4.45 -5.78 12.36
CA ASP A 43 -4.65 -5.76 10.91
C ASP A 43 -5.31 -4.45 10.48
N ILE A 44 -4.56 -3.65 9.72
CA ILE A 44 -4.96 -2.37 9.13
C ILE A 44 -4.90 -2.41 7.60
N THR A 45 -4.94 -3.61 7.00
CA THR A 45 -4.79 -3.81 5.56
C THR A 45 -5.79 -2.98 4.75
N GLU A 46 -7.08 -3.02 5.13
CA GLU A 46 -8.13 -2.28 4.41
C GLU A 46 -7.92 -0.76 4.50
N VAL A 47 -7.58 -0.27 5.70
CA VAL A 47 -7.32 1.16 5.94
C VAL A 47 -6.13 1.64 5.13
N THR A 48 -5.05 0.85 5.11
CA THR A 48 -3.82 1.17 4.40
C THR A 48 -4.02 1.15 2.89
N LEU A 49 -4.75 0.16 2.37
CA LEU A 49 -5.13 0.12 0.95
C LEU A 49 -6.01 1.29 0.55
N ALA A 50 -7.00 1.64 1.38
CA ALA A 50 -7.85 2.80 1.13
C ALA A 50 -7.06 4.11 1.12
N ALA A 51 -6.11 4.27 2.06
CA ALA A 51 -5.21 5.42 2.13
C ALA A 51 -4.30 5.49 0.89
N ALA A 52 -3.71 4.38 0.47
CA ALA A 52 -2.87 4.30 -0.73
C ALA A 52 -3.67 4.63 -2.00
N ALA A 53 -4.87 4.09 -2.14
CA ALA A 53 -5.76 4.40 -3.27
C ALA A 53 -6.18 5.88 -3.28
N ALA A 54 -6.46 6.47 -2.11
CA ALA A 54 -6.75 7.89 -1.99
C ALA A 54 -5.55 8.77 -2.34
N ALA A 55 -4.34 8.38 -1.93
CA ALA A 55 -3.11 9.11 -2.24
C ALA A 55 -2.78 9.07 -3.75
N LEU A 56 -2.94 7.91 -4.39
CA LEU A 56 -2.80 7.76 -5.85
C LEU A 56 -3.77 8.66 -6.63
N ARG A 57 -5.02 8.78 -6.17
CA ARG A 57 -6.02 9.68 -6.79
C ARG A 57 -5.70 11.17 -6.59
N ARG A 58 -4.93 11.52 -5.56
CA ARG A 58 -4.51 12.91 -5.29
C ARG A 58 -3.32 13.34 -6.12
N GLN A 59 -2.58 12.42 -6.76
CA GLN A 59 -1.63 12.84 -7.77
C GLN A 59 -2.39 13.50 -8.92
N PRO A 60 -2.02 14.73 -9.34
CA PRO A 60 -2.61 15.31 -10.53
C PRO A 60 -2.34 14.33 -11.67
N GLN A 61 -3.42 13.76 -12.23
CA GLN A 61 -3.32 13.04 -13.49
C GLN A 61 -2.64 14.00 -14.46
N ARG A 62 -1.43 13.65 -14.91
CA ARG A 62 -0.53 14.48 -15.73
C ARG A 62 -1.36 15.43 -16.59
N GLY A 63 -1.36 16.71 -16.21
CA GLY A 63 -2.08 17.74 -16.94
C GLY A 63 -1.66 17.67 -18.41
N PHE A 64 -2.64 17.62 -19.31
CA PHE A 64 -2.39 17.80 -20.72
C PHE A 64 -1.60 19.10 -20.90
N VAL A 65 -0.44 19.04 -21.56
CA VAL A 65 0.28 20.23 -22.00
C VAL A 65 -0.57 20.87 -23.10
N ILE A 66 -1.30 21.94 -22.77
CA ILE A 66 -1.86 22.84 -23.79
C ILE A 66 -0.69 23.73 -24.24
N ALA A 67 0.00 23.31 -25.29
CA ALA A 67 0.92 24.20 -25.99
C ALA A 67 0.07 25.25 -26.73
N ARG A 68 0.35 26.53 -26.44
CA ARG A 68 -0.21 27.69 -27.13
C ARG A 68 0.45 27.90 -28.48
#